data_AF-A0A378L8S8-F1
#
_entry.id   AF-A0A378L8S8-F1
#
_cell.length_a   1.000
_cell.length_b   1.000
_cell.length_c   1.000
_cell.angle_alpha   90.00
_cell.angle_beta   90.00
_cell.angle_gamma   90.00
#
_symmetry.space_group_name_H-M   'P 1'
#
loop_
_entity.id
_entity.type
_entity.pdbx_description
1 polymer ?
#
loop_
_entity_poly.entity_id
_entity_poly.type
_entity_poly.pdbx_seq_one_letter_code
_entity_poly.pdbx_strand_id
1 'polypeptide(L)'
;MKKILLSSVGFLFIVKSFAMGEPITNPDVNKNLLPSPFPVYILGNNGVVNHPYPGAEQALLPTDNSYTMTPGCYIACYSHNKGVYPVAADIYVMGQIRVRGTYVDRICQPEGYKGMDISKATKFKFLCAAKFNTCKNNTCWAGGDTGGWFGIQ
;
A
#
# COMPACT_ATOMS: atom_id res chain seq x y z
N MET A 1 8.06 -70.58 -14.07
CA MET A 1 8.79 -69.34 -14.47
C MET A 1 7.90 -68.63 -15.49
N LYS A 2 7.50 -67.37 -15.46
CA LYS A 2 7.90 -66.10 -14.80
C LYS A 2 6.59 -65.30 -14.65
N LYS A 3 6.32 -64.70 -13.48
CA LYS A 3 5.25 -63.69 -13.33
C LYS A 3 5.86 -62.33 -13.61
N ILE A 4 5.38 -61.63 -14.64
CA ILE A 4 5.79 -60.25 -14.95
C ILE A 4 4.83 -59.34 -14.19
N LEU A 5 5.31 -58.72 -13.11
CA LEU A 5 4.60 -57.61 -12.47
C LEU A 5 4.83 -56.35 -13.32
N LEU A 6 3.77 -55.81 -13.93
CA LEU A 6 3.74 -54.42 -14.35
C LEU A 6 3.62 -53.54 -13.11
N SER A 7 4.67 -52.79 -12.79
CA SER A 7 4.62 -51.71 -11.80
C SER A 7 4.36 -50.40 -12.54
N SER A 8 3.11 -49.94 -12.49
CA SER A 8 2.71 -48.61 -12.94
C SER A 8 3.08 -47.58 -11.87
N VAL A 9 4.18 -46.86 -12.11
CA VAL A 9 4.58 -45.70 -11.30
C VAL A 9 3.68 -44.53 -11.70
N GLY A 10 2.63 -44.28 -10.90
CA GLY A 10 1.78 -43.11 -11.03
C GLY A 10 2.52 -41.86 -10.57
N PHE A 11 2.85 -40.98 -11.51
CA PHE A 11 3.40 -39.66 -11.22
C PHE A 11 2.24 -38.76 -10.74
N LEU A 12 2.08 -38.63 -9.43
CA LEU A 12 1.15 -37.66 -8.82
C LEU A 12 1.72 -36.25 -9.00
N PHE A 13 1.24 -35.54 -10.03
CA PHE A 13 1.43 -34.10 -10.14
C PHE A 13 0.62 -33.41 -9.04
N ILE A 14 1.28 -33.06 -7.93
CA ILE A 14 0.70 -32.18 -6.92
C ILE A 14 0.68 -30.77 -7.52
N VAL A 15 -0.45 -30.40 -8.13
CA VAL A 15 -0.72 -29.02 -8.52
C VAL A 15 -0.94 -28.24 -7.23
N LYS A 16 0.05 -27.44 -6.83
CA LYS A 16 -0.14 -26.48 -5.73
C LYS A 16 -1.12 -25.41 -6.23
N SER A 17 -2.39 -25.53 -5.86
CA SER A 17 -3.33 -24.41 -5.97
C SER A 17 -2.83 -23.27 -5.09
N PHE A 18 -2.35 -22.20 -5.71
CA PHE A 18 -2.08 -20.95 -5.02
C PHE A 18 -3.44 -20.36 -4.62
N ALA A 19 -3.82 -20.52 -3.35
CA ALA A 19 -4.94 -19.77 -2.80
C ALA A 19 -4.60 -18.28 -2.92
N MET A 20 -5.42 -17.54 -3.68
CA MET A 20 -5.33 -16.07 -3.71
C MET A 20 -5.63 -15.57 -2.30
N GLY A 21 -4.78 -14.68 -1.77
CA GLY A 21 -5.04 -14.09 -0.45
C GLY A 21 -6.22 -13.12 -0.52
N GLU A 22 -7.03 -13.09 0.52
CA GLU A 22 -8.17 -12.19 0.60
C GLU A 22 -7.72 -10.71 0.72
N PRO A 23 -8.50 -9.74 0.18
CA PRO A 23 -8.32 -8.32 0.44
C PRO A 23 -8.18 -8.01 1.93
N ILE A 24 -7.24 -7.14 2.30
CA ILE A 24 -7.25 -6.55 3.64
C ILE A 24 -8.47 -5.62 3.72
N THR A 25 -9.57 -6.14 4.25
CA THR A 25 -10.78 -5.35 4.51
C THR A 25 -10.62 -4.59 5.82
N ASN A 26 -10.65 -3.25 5.76
CA ASN A 26 -10.72 -2.42 6.95
C ASN A 26 -12.16 -1.91 7.12
N PRO A 27 -12.98 -2.50 8.01
CA PRO A 27 -14.40 -2.16 8.12
C PRO A 27 -14.64 -0.73 8.62
N ASP A 28 -13.63 -0.10 9.25
CA ASP A 28 -13.65 1.32 9.59
C ASP A 28 -12.26 1.94 9.38
N VAL A 29 -12.06 2.41 8.14
CA VAL A 29 -10.84 3.03 7.63
C VAL A 29 -10.37 4.26 8.41
N ASN A 30 -11.26 4.87 9.20
CA ASN A 30 -10.95 6.04 10.01
C ASN A 30 -10.56 5.69 11.45
N LYS A 31 -10.85 4.46 11.90
CA LYS A 31 -10.57 3.99 13.26
C LYS A 31 -9.35 3.09 13.34
N ASN A 32 -9.23 2.14 12.43
CA ASN A 32 -8.24 1.07 12.56
C ASN A 32 -6.88 1.47 12.01
N LEU A 33 -5.82 1.00 12.67
CA LEU A 33 -4.46 1.10 12.19
C LEU A 33 -4.21 0.05 11.11
N LEU A 34 -3.43 0.42 10.09
CA LEU A 34 -2.90 -0.49 9.09
C LEU A 34 -1.64 -1.20 9.62
N PRO A 35 -1.29 -2.39 9.09
CA PRO A 35 0.02 -2.99 9.28
C PRO A 35 1.17 -2.02 8.98
N SER A 36 2.28 -2.15 9.73
CA SER A 36 3.49 -1.36 9.53
C SER A 36 4.73 -2.26 9.49
N PRO A 37 5.38 -2.44 8.32
CA PRO A 37 5.01 -1.88 7.00
C PRO A 37 3.72 -2.50 6.44
N PHE A 38 3.08 -1.81 5.49
CA PHE A 38 1.86 -2.26 4.83
C PHE A 38 2.20 -3.05 3.57
N PRO A 39 1.75 -4.32 3.42
CA PRO A 39 2.01 -5.08 2.21
C PRO A 39 1.19 -4.53 1.04
N VAL A 40 1.85 -4.34 -0.10
CA VAL A 40 1.25 -3.92 -1.37
C VAL A 40 1.72 -4.83 -2.49
N TYR A 41 0.92 -4.93 -3.55
CA TYR A 41 1.16 -5.84 -4.67
C TYR A 41 1.06 -5.06 -5.98
N ILE A 42 2.18 -4.93 -6.67
CA ILE A 42 2.38 -4.06 -7.83
C ILE A 42 2.07 -4.83 -9.11
N LEU A 43 1.09 -4.35 -9.88
CA LEU A 43 0.62 -4.96 -11.12
C LEU A 43 1.36 -4.39 -12.35
N GLY A 44 2.69 -4.32 -12.29
CA GLY A 44 3.50 -3.61 -13.29
C GLY A 44 3.05 -2.15 -13.43
N ASN A 45 2.68 -1.72 -14.64
CA ASN A 45 2.17 -0.36 -14.90
C ASN A 45 0.66 -0.21 -14.67
N ASN A 46 -0.04 -1.27 -14.24
CA ASN A 46 -1.50 -1.31 -14.15
C ASN A 46 -2.06 -0.98 -12.76
N GLY A 47 -1.20 -0.54 -11.84
CA GLY A 47 -1.60 -0.11 -10.50
C GLY A 47 -1.11 -1.01 -9.37
N VAL A 48 -1.68 -0.80 -8.18
CA VAL A 48 -1.28 -1.47 -6.94
C VAL A 48 -2.52 -1.92 -6.18
N VAL A 49 -2.46 -3.12 -5.60
CA VAL A 49 -3.53 -3.69 -4.76
C VAL A 49 -3.00 -4.09 -3.38
N ASN A 50 -3.91 -4.29 -2.42
CA ASN A 50 -3.59 -4.61 -1.02
C ASN A 50 -3.66 -6.11 -0.67
N HIS A 51 -3.69 -6.99 -1.67
CA HIS A 51 -3.73 -8.44 -1.47
C HIS A 51 -2.96 -9.17 -2.56
N PRO A 52 -2.50 -10.41 -2.28
CA PRO A 52 -1.81 -11.22 -3.28
C PRO A 52 -2.64 -11.34 -4.56
N TYR A 53 -2.03 -11.01 -5.69
CA TYR A 53 -2.64 -11.09 -7.01
C TYR A 53 -1.69 -11.80 -7.99
N PRO A 54 -2.18 -12.71 -8.86
CA PRO A 54 -1.33 -13.43 -9.80
C PRO A 54 -0.47 -12.51 -10.67
N GLY A 55 0.84 -12.72 -10.66
CA GLY A 55 1.81 -11.92 -11.41
C GLY A 55 2.17 -10.57 -10.79
N ALA A 56 1.64 -10.23 -9.61
CA ALA A 56 2.01 -9.01 -8.90
C ALA A 56 3.33 -9.17 -8.15
N GLU A 57 4.14 -8.10 -8.13
CA GLU A 57 5.33 -8.02 -7.27
C GLU A 57 4.93 -7.52 -5.89
N GLN A 58 5.24 -8.28 -4.84
CA GLN A 58 5.00 -7.83 -3.47
C GLN A 58 6.06 -6.80 -3.05
N ALA A 59 5.61 -5.69 -2.48
CA ALA A 59 6.46 -4.72 -1.80
C ALA A 59 5.92 -4.39 -0.40
N LEU A 60 6.79 -3.88 0.46
CA LEU A 60 6.45 -3.45 1.82
C LEU A 60 6.49 -1.93 1.88
N LEU A 61 5.32 -1.30 1.96
CA LEU A 61 5.17 0.15 2.04
C LEU A 61 5.46 0.64 3.46
N PRO A 62 6.49 1.49 3.68
CA PRO A 62 6.73 2.12 4.98
C PRO A 62 5.48 2.86 5.47
N THR A 63 5.01 2.52 6.66
CA THR A 63 3.73 3.01 7.21
C THR A 63 3.94 3.53 8.61
N ASP A 64 3.80 4.84 8.81
CA ASP A 64 3.87 5.46 10.13
C ASP A 64 2.48 5.49 10.79
N ASN A 65 2.37 4.83 11.94
CA ASN A 65 1.16 4.80 12.78
C ASN A 65 1.33 5.62 14.06
N SER A 66 2.22 6.62 14.07
CA SER A 66 2.51 7.36 15.30
C SER A 66 1.30 8.16 15.82
N TYR A 67 0.38 8.55 14.94
CA TYR A 67 -0.95 9.01 15.34
C TYR A 67 -1.89 7.81 15.53
N THR A 68 -2.28 7.53 16.78
CA THR A 68 -3.10 6.34 17.15
C THR A 68 -4.56 6.65 17.50
N MET A 69 -4.93 7.94 17.56
CA MET A 69 -6.29 8.37 17.94
C MET A 69 -7.29 8.32 16.76
N THR A 70 -8.58 8.52 17.04
CA THR A 70 -9.66 8.55 16.03
C THR A 70 -10.31 9.95 15.98
N PRO A 71 -10.72 10.44 14.79
CA PRO A 71 -10.54 9.83 13.47
C PRO A 71 -9.12 10.06 12.92
N GLY A 72 -8.63 9.09 12.15
CA GLY A 72 -7.38 9.25 11.41
C GLY A 72 -7.39 8.54 10.07
N CYS A 73 -6.75 9.15 9.08
CA CYS A 73 -6.59 8.63 7.72
C CYS A 73 -5.12 8.68 7.31
N TYR A 74 -4.77 8.05 6.18
CA TYR A 74 -3.38 7.99 5.72
C TYR A 74 -3.14 8.93 4.55
N ILE A 75 -2.14 9.79 4.69
CA ILE A 75 -1.55 10.51 3.56
C ILE A 75 -0.38 9.68 3.02
N ALA A 76 -0.11 9.80 1.73
CA ALA A 76 1.09 9.24 1.12
C ALA A 76 2.14 10.31 0.88
N CYS A 77 3.40 9.92 0.95
CA CYS A 77 4.54 10.74 0.59
C CYS A 77 5.04 10.33 -0.80
N TYR A 78 5.09 11.28 -1.72
CA TYR A 78 5.52 11.07 -3.10
C TYR A 78 6.83 11.81 -3.38
N SER A 79 7.62 11.32 -4.34
CA SER A 79 8.78 12.02 -4.86
C SER A 79 9.11 11.57 -6.29
N HIS A 80 9.93 12.38 -6.96
CA HIS A 80 10.52 12.04 -8.26
C HIS A 80 11.72 11.10 -8.16
N ASN A 81 12.25 10.89 -6.95
CA ASN A 81 13.25 9.86 -6.70
C ASN A 81 12.60 8.47 -6.74
N LYS A 82 13.38 7.42 -7.03
CA LYS A 82 12.86 6.05 -7.00
C LYS A 82 12.39 5.68 -5.58
N GLY A 83 11.14 5.21 -5.47
CA GLY A 83 10.51 4.81 -4.22
C GLY A 83 10.10 3.33 -4.22
N VAL A 84 9.07 3.00 -3.44
CA VAL A 84 8.55 1.62 -3.32
C VAL A 84 7.90 1.16 -4.62
N TYR A 85 7.06 2.00 -5.22
CA TYR A 85 6.41 1.74 -6.50
C TYR A 85 6.03 3.04 -7.21
N PRO A 86 5.94 3.03 -8.56
CA PRO A 86 5.50 4.19 -9.33
C PRO A 86 3.97 4.30 -9.34
N VAL A 87 3.46 5.53 -9.33
CA VAL A 87 2.05 5.88 -9.60
C VAL A 87 1.88 6.67 -10.90
N ALA A 88 2.98 7.21 -11.42
CA ALA A 88 3.12 7.80 -12.74
C ALA A 88 4.58 7.62 -13.22
N ALA A 89 4.88 8.05 -14.45
CA ALA A 89 6.19 7.83 -15.08
C ALA A 89 7.40 8.22 -14.20
N ASP A 90 7.28 9.31 -13.46
CA ASP A 90 8.33 9.89 -12.62
C ASP A 90 7.84 10.20 -11.21
N ILE A 91 6.76 9.56 -10.73
CA ILE A 91 6.22 9.78 -9.39
C ILE A 91 6.15 8.45 -8.66
N TYR A 92 6.84 8.37 -7.54
CA TYR A 92 6.93 7.17 -6.72
C TYR A 92 6.38 7.42 -5.32
N VAL A 93 5.76 6.39 -4.75
CA VAL A 93 5.35 6.38 -3.35
C VAL A 93 6.55 6.01 -2.47
N MET A 94 6.83 6.83 -1.46
CA MET A 94 7.91 6.66 -0.48
C MET A 94 7.44 5.95 0.79
N GLY A 95 6.17 6.13 1.13
CA GLY A 95 5.58 5.66 2.37
C GLY A 95 4.25 6.34 2.62
N GLN A 96 3.59 5.97 3.70
CA GLN A 96 2.34 6.55 4.16
C GLN A 96 2.37 6.86 5.65
N ILE A 97 1.61 7.87 6.06
CA ILE A 97 1.62 8.41 7.42
C ILE A 97 0.18 8.59 7.87
N ARG A 98 -0.18 8.00 9.01
CA ARG A 98 -1.47 8.24 9.63
C ARG A 98 -1.49 9.62 10.26
N VAL A 99 -2.53 10.39 9.97
CA VAL A 99 -2.74 11.74 10.50
C VAL A 99 -4.17 11.89 11.02
N ARG A 100 -4.37 12.86 11.90
CA ARG A 100 -5.72 13.27 12.32
C ARG A 100 -6.48 13.78 11.10
N GLY A 101 -7.64 13.19 10.84
CA GLY A 101 -8.40 13.44 9.62
C GLY A 101 -9.40 12.33 9.35
N THR A 102 -10.06 12.39 8.21
CA THR A 102 -11.05 11.40 7.81
C THR A 102 -10.95 11.18 6.31
N TYR A 103 -11.16 9.95 5.87
CA TYR A 103 -11.44 9.68 4.46
C TYR A 103 -12.77 10.29 4.07
N VAL A 104 -12.77 11.05 2.99
CA VAL A 104 -13.98 11.45 2.24
C VAL A 104 -13.83 10.78 0.88
N ASP A 105 -14.72 9.84 0.59
CA ASP A 105 -14.52 8.83 -0.46
C ASP A 105 -13.15 8.18 -0.28
N ARG A 106 -12.33 8.13 -1.34
CA ARG A 106 -10.95 7.62 -1.30
C ARG A 106 -9.89 8.63 -0.85
N ILE A 107 -10.26 9.86 -0.50
CA ILE A 107 -9.28 10.91 -0.21
C ILE A 107 -9.16 11.11 1.31
N CYS A 108 -7.98 10.85 1.87
CA CYS A 108 -7.66 11.27 3.23
C CYS A 108 -7.66 12.81 3.28
N GLN A 109 -8.56 13.37 4.09
CA GLN A 109 -8.64 14.80 4.34
C GLN A 109 -8.19 15.06 5.78
N PRO A 110 -6.94 15.53 5.97
CA PRO A 110 -6.44 15.90 7.29
C PRO A 110 -7.29 17.00 7.94
N GLU A 111 -7.31 17.04 9.27
CA GLU A 111 -8.01 18.09 10.01
C GLU A 111 -7.53 19.48 9.57
N GLY A 112 -8.48 20.35 9.20
CA GLY A 112 -8.21 21.70 8.69
C GLY A 112 -7.91 21.77 7.19
N TYR A 113 -7.91 20.66 6.45
CA TYR A 113 -7.60 20.59 5.01
C TYR A 113 -8.75 20.00 4.19
N LYS A 114 -10.00 20.15 4.67
CA LYS A 114 -11.18 19.59 3.99
C LYS A 114 -11.32 20.19 2.57
N GLY A 115 -11.38 19.32 1.56
CA GLY A 115 -11.48 19.71 0.15
C GLY A 115 -10.24 20.43 -0.42
N MET A 116 -9.11 20.42 0.28
CA MET A 116 -7.89 21.11 -0.14
C MET A 116 -6.85 20.13 -0.69
N ASP A 117 -6.11 20.55 -1.70
CA ASP A 117 -4.90 19.84 -2.14
C ASP A 117 -3.77 20.06 -1.12
N ILE A 118 -3.32 18.97 -0.49
CA ILE A 118 -2.25 18.98 0.52
C ILE A 118 -0.84 18.90 -0.10
N SER A 119 -0.70 18.74 -1.42
CA SER A 119 0.60 18.61 -2.11
C SER A 119 1.52 19.81 -1.90
N LYS A 120 0.94 21.00 -1.72
CA LYS A 120 1.68 22.25 -1.49
C LYS A 120 1.82 22.61 -0.01
N ALA A 121 1.16 21.90 0.89
CA ALA A 121 1.15 22.23 2.31
C ALA A 121 2.49 21.86 2.97
N THR A 122 3.24 22.89 3.39
CA THR A 122 4.58 22.74 3.99
C THR A 122 4.59 21.83 5.21
N LYS A 123 3.53 21.86 6.03
CA LYS A 123 3.34 20.97 7.18
C LYS A 123 3.54 19.49 6.82
N PHE A 124 2.94 19.04 5.72
CA PHE A 124 3.03 17.63 5.33
C PHE A 124 4.32 17.29 4.59
N LYS A 125 4.94 18.26 3.89
CA LYS A 125 6.31 18.09 3.37
C LYS A 125 7.32 17.81 4.49
N PHE A 126 7.27 18.62 5.56
CA PHE A 126 8.12 18.41 6.73
C PHE A 126 7.81 17.08 7.43
N LEU A 127 6.53 16.70 7.50
CA LEU A 127 6.15 15.41 8.07
C LEU A 127 6.74 14.24 7.25
N CYS A 128 6.65 14.27 5.92
CA CYS A 128 7.30 13.29 5.06
C CYS A 128 8.82 13.23 5.28
N ALA A 129 9.49 14.39 5.32
CA ALA A 129 10.94 14.49 5.54
C ALA A 129 11.38 13.94 6.92
N ALA A 130 10.53 14.10 7.94
CA ALA A 130 10.78 13.61 9.29
C ALA A 130 10.62 12.08 9.41
N LYS A 131 9.74 11.48 8.61
CA LYS A 131 9.43 10.04 8.70
C LYS A 131 10.19 9.17 7.72
N PHE A 132 10.56 9.71 6.56
CA PHE A 132 11.22 8.95 5.50
C PHE A 132 12.53 9.60 5.09
N ASN A 133 13.64 8.88 5.23
CA ASN A 133 14.97 9.39 4.89
C ASN A 133 15.09 9.85 3.43
N THR A 134 14.38 9.20 2.51
CA THR A 134 14.31 9.55 1.09
C THR A 134 13.64 10.91 0.83
N CYS A 135 12.88 11.41 1.81
CA CYS A 135 12.16 12.67 1.77
C CYS A 135 12.89 13.85 2.45
N LYS A 136 14.09 13.62 2.99
CA LYS A 136 14.91 14.67 3.61
C LYS A 136 15.15 15.81 2.63
N ASN A 137 15.38 17.01 3.17
CA ASN A 137 15.56 18.24 2.39
C ASN A 137 14.33 18.60 1.52
N ASN A 138 13.13 18.19 1.95
CA ASN A 138 11.85 18.50 1.29
C ASN A 138 11.77 18.02 -0.18
N THR A 139 12.40 16.89 -0.49
CA THR A 139 12.35 16.22 -1.81
C THR A 139 11.04 15.49 -2.06
N CYS A 140 10.13 15.46 -1.08
CA CYS A 140 8.82 14.84 -1.16
C CYS A 140 7.68 15.83 -0.96
N TRP A 141 6.50 15.45 -1.42
CA TRP A 141 5.22 16.08 -1.09
C TRP A 141 4.22 15.03 -0.60
N ALA A 142 3.14 15.50 0.02
CA ALA A 142 2.07 14.63 0.49
C ALA A 142 0.85 14.65 -0.43
N GLY A 143 0.07 13.58 -0.46
CA GLY A 143 -1.24 13.54 -1.12
C GLY A 143 -2.20 12.63 -0.38
N GLY A 144 -3.50 12.90 -0.57
CA GLY A 144 -4.58 12.20 0.14
C GLY A 144 -5.21 11.05 -0.64
N ASP A 145 -4.91 10.87 -1.93
CA ASP A 145 -5.49 9.81 -2.77
C ASP A 145 -4.85 8.44 -2.46
N THR A 146 -5.27 7.88 -1.33
CA THR A 146 -4.75 6.63 -0.76
C THR A 146 -5.87 5.62 -0.51
N GLY A 147 -7.13 6.06 -0.43
CA GLY A 147 -8.29 5.22 -0.14
C GLY A 147 -8.54 4.12 -1.15
N GLY A 148 -8.21 4.36 -2.42
CA GLY A 148 -8.31 3.37 -3.48
C GLY A 148 -7.42 2.15 -3.24
N TRP A 149 -6.30 2.32 -2.52
CA TRP A 149 -5.39 1.21 -2.16
C TRP A 149 -6.01 0.27 -1.13
N PHE A 150 -6.94 0.76 -0.29
CA PHE A 150 -7.54 -0.01 0.81
C PHE A 150 -8.91 -0.60 0.45
N GLY A 151 -9.32 -0.53 -0.82
CA GLY A 151 -10.64 -0.98 -1.26
C GLY A 151 -11.77 0.00 -0.93
N ILE A 152 -11.46 1.27 -0.66
CA ILE A 152 -12.45 2.34 -0.59
C ILE A 152 -12.73 2.78 -2.03
N GLN A 153 -13.87 2.36 -2.58
CA GLN A 153 -14.37 2.76 -3.89
C GLN A 153 -15.42 3.86 -3.76
#